data_AF-A0A0W0FQ90-F1
#
_entry.id   AF-A0A0W0FQ90-F1
#
_cell.length_a   1.000
_cell.length_b   1.000
_cell.length_c   1.000
_cell.angle_alpha   90.00
_cell.angle_beta   90.00
_cell.angle_gamma   90.00
#
_symmetry.space_group_name_H-M   'P 1'
#
loop_
_entity.id
_entity.type
_entity.pdbx_description
1 polymer ?
#
loop_
_entity_poly.entity_id
_entity_poly.type
_entity_poly.pdbx_seq_one_letter_code
_entity_poly.pdbx_strand_id
1 'polypeptide(L)'
;MVPMVSLSSILLLSFAALAHAKLYSATWDSSHDNPIKKLTGKAYFPDLPSDPSTTISFVMKADAGDTEEIQCKRKDDKWYCTPGDDKTKGLSIFPGDAVDFWFPKPPKDGIETKGSHAKFDSFVFAVETSEFDFGPVFMTNIKIKTDGGNMDWCNNVKYSGDAKHKTGEVKVKDNDCEVQYVSLG
;
A
#
# COMPACT_ATOMS: atom_id res chain seq x y z
N MET A 1 -20.25 -21.24 -61.84
CA MET A 1 -19.98 -19.83 -61.53
C MET A 1 -19.70 -19.74 -60.04
N VAL A 2 -18.47 -19.38 -59.67
CA VAL A 2 -18.02 -19.29 -58.27
C VAL A 2 -18.21 -17.82 -57.85
N PRO A 3 -18.98 -17.50 -56.80
CA PRO A 3 -18.98 -16.15 -56.26
C PRO A 3 -17.72 -15.94 -55.42
N MET A 4 -17.02 -14.86 -55.75
CA MET A 4 -15.78 -14.37 -55.16
C MET A 4 -16.07 -12.99 -54.55
N VAL A 5 -16.24 -12.90 -53.23
CA VAL A 5 -16.08 -11.70 -52.38
C VAL A 5 -16.31 -12.15 -50.93
N SER A 6 -15.65 -11.69 -49.87
CA SER A 6 -14.71 -10.58 -49.68
C SER A 6 -13.84 -10.93 -48.46
N LEU A 7 -12.52 -11.01 -48.61
CA LEU A 7 -11.61 -10.98 -47.47
C LEU A 7 -11.54 -9.54 -46.97
N SER A 8 -12.38 -9.19 -45.99
CA SER A 8 -12.33 -7.86 -45.36
C SER A 8 -12.67 -7.96 -43.87
N SER A 9 -12.03 -8.92 -43.19
CA SER A 9 -11.97 -8.93 -41.72
C SER A 9 -10.56 -8.51 -41.31
N ILE A 10 -10.20 -7.27 -41.65
CA ILE A 10 -9.00 -6.63 -41.10
C ILE A 10 -9.31 -6.32 -39.63
N LEU A 11 -8.95 -7.26 -38.78
CA LEU A 11 -8.20 -7.06 -37.54
C LEU A 11 -8.23 -5.62 -37.01
N LEU A 12 -9.36 -5.21 -36.44
CA LEU A 12 -9.35 -4.23 -35.35
C LEU A 12 -8.94 -4.99 -34.08
N LEU A 13 -7.70 -5.48 -34.06
CA LEU A 13 -6.96 -5.67 -32.83
C LEU A 13 -6.78 -4.27 -32.26
N SER A 14 -7.78 -3.82 -31.50
CA SER A 14 -7.61 -2.69 -30.60
C SER A 14 -6.42 -3.03 -29.72
N PHE A 15 -5.26 -2.46 -30.05
CA PHE A 15 -4.18 -2.27 -29.11
C PHE A 15 -4.74 -1.35 -28.03
N ALA A 16 -5.53 -1.93 -27.11
CA ALA A 16 -5.65 -1.38 -25.78
C ALA A 16 -4.21 -1.32 -25.29
N ALA A 17 -3.62 -0.13 -25.29
CA ALA A 17 -2.37 0.12 -24.62
C ALA A 17 -2.57 -0.47 -23.22
N LEU A 18 -1.84 -1.54 -22.91
CA LEU A 18 -1.73 -2.05 -21.56
C LEU A 18 -1.08 -0.90 -20.79
N ALA A 19 -1.91 -0.05 -20.19
CA ALA A 19 -1.45 0.91 -19.22
C ALA A 19 -0.89 0.06 -18.08
N HIS A 20 0.42 -0.14 -18.09
CA HIS A 20 1.09 -0.93 -17.07
C HIS A 20 0.85 -0.24 -15.73
N ALA A 21 0.37 -0.99 -14.74
CA ALA A 21 0.21 -0.48 -13.40
C ALA A 21 1.55 0.08 -12.90
N LYS A 22 1.51 1.28 -12.33
CA LYS A 22 2.65 1.97 -11.74
C LYS A 22 2.58 1.83 -10.23
N LEU A 23 3.75 1.71 -9.59
CA LEU A 23 3.86 1.71 -8.14
C LEU A 23 4.07 3.15 -7.64
N TYR A 24 3.23 3.57 -6.72
CA TYR A 24 3.34 4.81 -5.98
C TYR A 24 3.45 4.48 -4.51
N SER A 25 4.41 5.06 -3.79
CA SER A 25 4.61 4.72 -2.38
C SER A 25 5.05 5.90 -1.54
N ALA A 26 4.78 5.79 -0.26
CA ALA A 26 5.41 6.54 0.81
C ALA A 26 6.21 5.56 1.68
N THR A 27 7.48 5.84 1.88
CA THR A 27 8.39 4.96 2.60
C THR A 27 9.08 5.68 3.75
N TRP A 28 9.02 5.06 4.92
CA TRP A 28 9.83 5.38 6.08
C TRP A 28 10.91 4.31 6.22
N ASP A 29 12.13 4.74 6.45
CA ASP A 29 13.33 3.90 6.48
C ASP A 29 14.13 4.34 7.70
N SER A 30 13.95 3.62 8.80
CA SER A 30 14.48 3.98 10.11
C SER A 30 15.96 3.67 10.27
N SER A 31 16.63 3.21 9.21
CA SER A 31 17.98 2.64 9.21
C SER A 31 18.05 1.29 9.94
N HIS A 32 18.91 0.41 9.41
CA HIS A 32 19.17 -0.94 9.93
C HIS A 32 19.46 -0.96 11.45
N ASP A 33 20.15 0.06 11.95
CA ASP A 33 20.55 0.14 13.36
C ASP A 33 19.38 0.49 14.30
N ASN A 34 18.26 0.98 13.77
CA ASN A 34 17.10 1.42 14.56
C ASN A 34 15.81 0.77 14.05
N PRO A 35 15.63 -0.55 14.24
CA PRO A 35 14.47 -1.25 13.74
C PRO A 35 13.17 -0.73 14.35
N ILE A 36 12.10 -0.78 13.55
CA ILE A 36 10.74 -0.42 13.94
C ILE A 36 10.24 -1.43 14.96
N LYS A 37 9.88 -0.94 16.15
CA LYS A 37 9.30 -1.75 17.23
C LYS A 37 7.80 -1.73 17.27
N LYS A 38 7.22 -0.59 16.92
CA LYS A 38 5.79 -0.40 16.89
C LYS A 38 5.45 0.50 15.74
N LEU A 39 4.43 0.12 15.00
CA LEU A 39 3.81 0.97 14.01
C LEU A 39 2.30 0.89 14.18
N THR A 40 1.64 2.04 14.20
CA THR A 40 0.18 2.12 14.17
C THR A 40 -0.26 3.16 13.17
N GLY A 41 -1.42 2.99 12.56
CA GLY A 41 -2.05 4.03 11.77
C GLY A 41 -3.47 3.63 11.37
N LYS A 42 -4.17 4.52 10.69
CA LYS A 42 -5.51 4.28 10.17
C LYS A 42 -5.53 4.54 8.67
N ALA A 43 -5.81 3.51 7.88
CA ALA A 43 -5.90 3.59 6.44
C ALA A 43 -7.36 3.75 6.00
N TYR A 44 -7.62 4.71 5.12
CA TYR A 44 -8.93 4.96 4.52
C TYR A 44 -8.94 4.41 3.10
N PHE A 45 -9.95 3.60 2.82
CA PHE A 45 -10.11 2.96 1.51
C PHE A 45 -11.01 3.83 0.64
N PRO A 46 -10.56 4.23 -0.55
CA PRO A 46 -11.33 5.09 -1.45
C PRO A 46 -12.42 4.28 -2.18
N ASP A 47 -13.05 4.92 -3.17
CA ASP A 47 -13.91 4.24 -4.14
C ASP A 47 -13.16 3.12 -4.87
N LEU A 48 -13.89 2.29 -5.62
CA LEU A 48 -13.28 1.18 -6.32
C LEU A 48 -12.69 1.64 -7.66
N PRO A 49 -11.45 1.23 -7.98
CA PRO A 49 -10.80 1.54 -9.25
C PRO A 49 -11.54 0.87 -10.42
N SER A 50 -11.54 1.54 -11.58
CA SER A 50 -11.94 0.89 -12.83
C SER A 50 -10.96 -0.23 -13.21
N ASP A 51 -9.66 -0.03 -12.96
CA ASP A 51 -8.60 -1.02 -13.13
C ASP A 51 -8.64 -2.09 -12.02
N PRO A 52 -9.06 -3.33 -12.33
CA PRO A 52 -9.19 -4.39 -11.32
C PRO A 52 -7.84 -4.93 -10.84
N SER A 53 -6.73 -4.58 -11.49
CA SER A 53 -5.38 -4.96 -11.04
C SER A 53 -4.87 -4.07 -9.91
N THR A 54 -5.54 -2.94 -9.65
CA THR A 54 -5.15 -1.99 -8.62
C THR A 54 -5.02 -2.64 -7.25
N THR A 55 -3.92 -2.33 -6.56
CA THR A 55 -3.67 -2.79 -5.20
C THR A 55 -3.30 -1.66 -4.26
N ILE A 56 -3.63 -1.84 -2.98
CA ILE A 56 -3.13 -1.03 -1.87
C ILE A 56 -2.37 -1.98 -0.95
N SER A 57 -1.14 -1.67 -0.59
CA SER A 57 -0.32 -2.54 0.26
C SER A 57 0.35 -1.79 1.42
N PHE A 58 0.51 -2.55 2.51
CA PHE A 58 1.22 -2.15 3.72
C PHE A 58 2.33 -3.16 3.92
N VAL A 59 3.59 -2.71 3.81
CA VAL A 59 4.75 -3.61 3.78
C VAL A 59 5.74 -3.20 4.86
N MET A 60 6.09 -4.14 5.73
CA MET A 60 7.27 -4.06 6.59
C MET A 60 8.43 -4.75 5.88
N LYS A 61 9.58 -4.10 5.78
CA LYS A 61 10.80 -4.66 5.17
C LYS A 61 11.95 -4.67 6.16
N ALA A 62 12.72 -5.75 6.13
CA ALA A 62 13.98 -5.87 6.83
C ALA A 62 15.13 -5.84 5.82
N ASP A 63 16.29 -5.33 6.23
CA ASP A 63 17.51 -5.31 5.40
C ASP A 63 17.90 -6.70 4.85
N ALA A 64 17.64 -7.76 5.61
CA ALA A 64 17.93 -9.15 5.20
C ALA A 64 17.00 -9.70 4.10
N GLY A 65 16.06 -8.89 3.60
CA GLY A 65 15.12 -9.25 2.53
C GLY A 65 13.81 -9.86 3.02
N ASP A 66 13.65 -10.08 4.33
CA ASP A 66 12.38 -10.50 4.91
C ASP A 66 11.33 -9.39 4.76
N THR A 67 10.12 -9.77 4.37
CA THR A 67 9.00 -8.85 4.20
C THR A 67 7.73 -9.41 4.82
N GLU A 68 6.97 -8.54 5.48
CA GLU A 68 5.59 -8.81 5.87
C GLU A 68 4.66 -7.83 5.15
N GLU A 69 3.67 -8.37 4.44
CA GLU A 69 2.76 -7.58 3.59
C GLU A 69 1.30 -7.92 3.90
N ILE A 70 0.47 -6.87 3.99
CA ILE A 70 -0.96 -6.95 3.75
C ILE A 70 -1.25 -6.28 2.42
N GLN A 71 -1.93 -6.99 1.52
CA GLN A 71 -2.29 -6.50 0.20
C GLN A 71 -3.81 -6.51 0.03
N CYS A 72 -4.35 -5.38 -0.41
CA CYS A 72 -5.77 -5.16 -0.64
C CYS A 72 -6.04 -4.99 -2.13
N LYS A 73 -7.03 -5.72 -2.62
CA LYS A 73 -7.48 -5.65 -4.03
C LYS A 73 -8.96 -5.45 -4.11
N ARG A 74 -9.43 -4.96 -5.25
CA ARG A 74 -10.85 -4.99 -5.56
C ARG A 74 -11.36 -6.45 -5.59
N LYS A 75 -12.46 -6.70 -4.90
CA LYS A 75 -13.24 -7.93 -4.96
C LYS A 75 -14.71 -7.56 -4.89
N ASP A 76 -15.43 -7.81 -5.99
CA ASP A 76 -16.82 -7.41 -6.16
C ASP A 76 -17.01 -5.89 -5.92
N ASP A 77 -17.82 -5.53 -4.92
CA ASP A 77 -18.16 -4.17 -4.49
C ASP A 77 -17.30 -3.67 -3.31
N LYS A 78 -16.17 -4.34 -3.01
CA LYS A 78 -15.35 -4.06 -1.82
C LYS A 78 -13.85 -4.13 -2.10
N TRP A 79 -13.09 -3.62 -1.16
CA TRP A 79 -11.68 -3.96 -1.00
C TRP A 79 -11.55 -5.24 -0.17
N TYR A 80 -10.74 -6.16 -0.64
CA TYR A 80 -10.43 -7.41 0.07
C TYR A 80 -8.95 -7.46 0.37
N CYS A 81 -8.61 -7.34 1.65
CA CYS A 81 -7.24 -7.36 2.15
C CYS A 81 -6.87 -8.76 2.61
N THR A 82 -5.70 -9.24 2.20
CA THR A 82 -5.14 -10.54 2.60
C THR A 82 -3.68 -10.39 3.01
N PRO A 83 -3.20 -11.17 3.98
CA PRO A 83 -1.77 -11.38 4.16
C PRO A 83 -1.11 -11.91 2.88
N GLY A 84 0.06 -11.39 2.53
CA GLY A 84 0.81 -11.81 1.33
C GLY A 84 1.16 -13.30 1.34
N ASP A 85 1.31 -13.87 2.54
CA ASP A 85 1.69 -15.25 2.84
C ASP A 85 0.51 -16.22 3.06
N ASP A 86 -0.72 -15.71 3.13
CA ASP A 86 -1.95 -16.50 3.28
C ASP A 86 -3.17 -15.79 2.68
N LYS A 87 -3.47 -16.13 1.42
CA LYS A 87 -4.63 -15.58 0.68
C LYS A 87 -5.97 -16.22 1.04
N THR A 88 -5.98 -17.21 1.94
CA THR A 88 -7.22 -17.89 2.34
C THR A 88 -7.97 -17.14 3.43
N LYS A 89 -7.28 -16.26 4.15
CA LYS A 89 -7.86 -15.34 5.13
C LYS A 89 -7.90 -13.93 4.57
N GLY A 90 -8.95 -13.18 4.89
CA GLY A 90 -9.02 -11.79 4.47
C GLY A 90 -10.09 -10.99 5.17
N LEU A 91 -9.96 -9.68 5.03
CA LEU A 91 -10.87 -8.67 5.55
C LEU A 91 -11.53 -7.96 4.38
N SER A 92 -12.86 -7.91 4.39
CA SER A 92 -13.62 -7.10 3.43
C SER A 92 -13.85 -5.70 4.01
N ILE A 93 -13.57 -4.68 3.22
CA ILE A 93 -13.66 -3.27 3.59
C ILE A 93 -14.49 -2.57 2.53
N PHE A 94 -15.53 -1.85 2.94
CA PHE A 94 -16.30 -1.07 1.99
C PHE A 94 -15.58 0.24 1.64
N PRO A 95 -15.78 0.78 0.43
CA PRO A 95 -15.34 2.13 0.10
C PRO A 95 -15.78 3.16 1.15
N GLY A 96 -14.87 4.08 1.49
CA GLY A 96 -15.07 5.10 2.51
C GLY A 96 -14.77 4.65 3.94
N ASP A 97 -14.69 3.34 4.20
CA ASP A 97 -14.34 2.83 5.52
C ASP A 97 -12.85 2.99 5.83
N ALA A 98 -12.56 2.99 7.13
CA ALA A 98 -11.21 3.04 7.65
C ALA A 98 -10.87 1.79 8.45
N VAL A 99 -9.63 1.33 8.33
CA VAL A 99 -9.10 0.21 9.12
C VAL A 99 -7.86 0.64 9.88
N ASP A 100 -7.70 0.08 11.08
CA ASP A 100 -6.51 0.31 11.88
C ASP A 100 -5.43 -0.70 11.48
N PHE A 101 -4.23 -0.18 11.17
CA PHE A 101 -3.04 -0.95 10.92
C PHE A 101 -2.15 -0.96 12.17
N TRP A 102 -1.59 -2.13 12.49
CA TRP A 102 -0.77 -2.36 13.68
C TRP A 102 0.39 -3.30 13.40
N PHE A 103 1.55 -2.99 13.95
CA PHE A 103 2.71 -3.87 14.05
C PHE A 103 3.32 -3.76 15.46
N PRO A 104 3.75 -4.87 16.09
CA PRO A 104 3.73 -6.25 15.58
C PRO A 104 2.39 -6.98 15.73
N LYS A 105 1.49 -6.52 16.61
CA LYS A 105 0.17 -7.15 16.80
C LYS A 105 -0.91 -6.14 17.18
N PRO A 106 -2.14 -6.24 16.60
CA PRO A 106 -3.26 -5.40 17.02
C PRO A 106 -3.80 -5.78 18.41
N PRO A 107 -4.50 -4.85 19.08
CA PRO A 107 -5.11 -5.09 20.39
C PRO A 107 -6.44 -5.89 20.35
N LYS A 108 -7.01 -6.13 19.16
CA LYS A 108 -8.27 -6.88 18.91
C LYS A 108 -8.21 -7.61 17.56
N ASP A 109 -9.21 -8.45 17.29
CA ASP A 109 -9.40 -9.24 16.07
C ASP A 109 -9.11 -8.46 14.77
N GLY A 110 -8.50 -9.15 13.80
CA GLY A 110 -8.14 -8.62 12.49
C GLY A 110 -7.56 -9.69 11.57
N ILE A 111 -6.97 -9.28 10.45
CA ILE A 111 -6.10 -10.14 9.65
C ILE A 111 -4.64 -9.90 10.07
N GLU A 112 -3.89 -10.98 10.17
CA GLU A 112 -2.49 -10.97 10.61
C GLU A 112 -1.66 -11.80 9.63
N THR A 113 -0.43 -11.37 9.35
CA THR A 113 0.58 -12.21 8.70
C THR A 113 0.96 -13.37 9.63
N LYS A 114 1.67 -14.40 9.13
CA LYS A 114 2.23 -15.42 10.05
C LYS A 114 3.26 -14.85 11.03
N GLY A 115 3.73 -13.63 10.79
CA GLY A 115 4.80 -12.99 11.52
C GLY A 115 6.16 -13.61 11.21
N SER A 116 7.21 -12.89 11.56
CA SER A 116 8.59 -13.32 11.48
C SER A 116 9.38 -12.87 12.70
N HIS A 117 10.58 -13.41 12.86
CA HIS A 117 11.54 -12.92 13.86
C HIS A 117 12.48 -11.84 13.28
N ALA A 118 12.16 -11.33 12.08
CA ALA A 118 12.97 -10.34 11.40
C ALA A 118 12.93 -8.99 12.13
N LYS A 119 14.01 -8.23 11.99
CA LYS A 119 14.08 -6.84 12.45
C LYS A 119 13.73 -5.94 11.28
N PHE A 120 12.48 -5.49 11.24
CA PHE A 120 12.03 -4.57 10.20
C PHE A 120 12.57 -3.16 10.46
N ASP A 121 13.11 -2.53 9.43
CA ASP A 121 13.67 -1.18 9.45
C ASP A 121 12.94 -0.24 8.47
N SER A 122 12.03 -0.76 7.66
CA SER A 122 11.25 0.06 6.75
C SER A 122 9.77 -0.28 6.76
N PHE A 123 8.97 0.77 6.66
CA PHE A 123 7.54 0.69 6.39
C PHE A 123 7.24 1.36 5.04
N VAL A 124 6.46 0.66 4.21
CA VAL A 124 5.99 1.14 2.92
C VAL A 124 4.48 1.08 2.89
N PHE A 125 3.87 2.24 2.63
CA PHE A 125 2.48 2.37 2.21
C PHE A 125 2.46 2.61 0.71
N ALA A 126 1.82 1.71 -0.06
CA ALA A 126 1.88 1.77 -1.51
C ALA A 126 0.52 1.54 -2.18
N VAL A 127 0.41 2.11 -3.38
CA VAL A 127 -0.69 1.93 -4.31
C VAL A 127 -0.07 1.53 -5.65
N GLU A 128 -0.48 0.39 -6.19
CA GLU A 128 -0.15 -0.01 -7.54
C GLU A 128 -1.39 0.17 -8.40
N THR A 129 -1.34 1.04 -9.41
CA THR A 129 -2.48 1.31 -10.30
C THR A 129 -2.03 1.92 -11.63
N SER A 130 -2.83 1.75 -12.68
CA SER A 130 -2.64 2.47 -13.95
C SER A 130 -3.10 3.94 -13.87
N GLU A 131 -4.12 4.25 -13.07
CA GLU A 131 -4.67 5.60 -12.89
C GLU A 131 -5.40 5.77 -11.55
N PHE A 132 -5.48 7.01 -11.03
CA PHE A 132 -6.21 7.34 -9.80
C PHE A 132 -7.63 7.87 -10.11
N ASP A 133 -8.48 7.02 -10.68
CA ASP A 133 -9.88 7.35 -11.00
C ASP A 133 -10.85 7.14 -9.82
N PHE A 134 -10.35 6.57 -8.73
CA PHE A 134 -11.07 6.27 -7.50
C PHE A 134 -10.79 7.26 -6.36
N GLY A 135 -9.95 8.26 -6.62
CA GLY A 135 -9.52 9.25 -5.63
C GLY A 135 -8.28 8.83 -4.82
N PRO A 136 -7.77 9.72 -3.97
CA PRO A 136 -6.56 9.48 -3.20
C PRO A 136 -6.76 8.45 -2.08
N VAL A 137 -5.74 7.64 -1.82
CA VAL A 137 -5.67 6.74 -0.67
C VAL A 137 -4.98 7.45 0.48
N PHE A 138 -5.52 7.35 1.69
CA PHE A 138 -4.96 8.01 2.86
C PHE A 138 -4.54 7.02 3.94
N MET A 139 -3.44 7.33 4.61
CA MET A 139 -3.11 6.77 5.92
C MET A 139 -2.93 7.92 6.90
N THR A 140 -3.55 7.83 8.07
CA THR A 140 -3.61 8.89 9.08
C THR A 140 -3.14 8.37 10.43
N ASN A 141 -2.81 9.30 11.34
CA ASN A 141 -2.37 9.00 12.70
C ASN A 141 -1.24 7.96 12.73
N ILE A 142 -0.29 8.10 11.81
CA ILE A 142 0.81 7.17 11.64
C ILE A 142 1.76 7.41 12.81
N LYS A 143 2.04 6.38 13.61
CA LYS A 143 2.99 6.44 14.72
C LYS A 143 3.99 5.32 14.55
N ILE A 144 5.26 5.65 14.36
CA ILE A 144 6.38 4.71 14.24
C ILE A 144 7.28 4.92 15.45
N LYS A 145 7.59 3.84 16.16
CA LYS A 145 8.50 3.82 17.31
C LYS A 145 9.70 2.92 17.03
N THR A 146 10.89 3.39 17.34
CA THR A 146 12.16 2.62 17.29
C THR A 146 12.75 2.44 18.70
N ASP A 147 13.79 1.63 18.82
CA ASP A 147 14.55 1.43 20.07
C ASP A 147 15.57 2.54 20.38
N GLY A 148 15.70 3.55 19.50
CA GLY A 148 16.73 4.56 19.61
C GLY A 148 17.13 5.14 18.25
N GLY A 149 18.21 5.91 18.28
CA GLY A 149 18.89 6.41 17.09
C GLY A 149 18.40 7.74 16.56
N ASN A 150 18.99 8.16 15.45
CA ASN A 150 18.63 9.40 14.78
C ASN A 150 17.26 9.23 14.09
N MET A 151 16.31 10.11 14.42
CA MET A 151 14.95 10.12 13.91
C MET A 151 14.77 11.04 12.68
N ASP A 152 15.85 11.58 12.11
CA ASP A 152 15.82 12.45 10.92
C ASP A 152 15.07 11.82 9.75
N TRP A 153 15.08 10.48 9.65
CA TRP A 153 14.32 9.74 8.62
C TRP A 153 12.81 9.96 8.71
N CYS A 154 12.27 10.28 9.89
CA CYS A 154 10.84 10.49 10.10
C CYS A 154 10.30 11.66 9.26
N ASN A 155 11.11 12.73 9.12
CA ASN A 155 10.78 13.91 8.32
C ASN A 155 11.04 13.70 6.81
N ASN A 156 11.81 12.66 6.46
CA ASN A 156 12.28 12.41 5.09
C ASN A 156 11.53 11.24 4.46
N VAL A 157 10.21 11.36 4.35
CA VAL A 157 9.37 10.35 3.69
C VAL A 157 9.81 10.23 2.22
N LYS A 158 10.26 9.04 1.82
CA LYS A 158 10.69 8.76 0.45
C LYS A 158 9.46 8.41 -0.39
N TYR A 159 9.19 9.20 -1.42
CA TYR A 159 8.11 8.95 -2.38
C TYR A 159 8.62 8.27 -3.65
N SER A 160 7.80 7.39 -4.23
CA SER A 160 8.05 6.78 -5.54
C SER A 160 6.89 7.04 -6.51
N GLY A 161 7.20 6.97 -7.81
CA GLY A 161 6.24 7.25 -8.89
C GLY A 161 6.00 8.75 -9.12
N ASP A 162 5.09 9.05 -10.04
CA ASP A 162 4.71 10.41 -10.46
C ASP A 162 3.36 10.90 -9.89
N ALA A 163 2.75 10.15 -8.97
CA ALA A 163 1.51 10.55 -8.32
C ALA A 163 1.69 11.79 -7.44
N LYS A 164 0.64 12.59 -7.36
CA LYS A 164 0.53 13.64 -6.36
C LYS A 164 0.53 13.01 -4.98
N HIS A 165 1.18 13.68 -4.06
CA HIS A 165 1.28 13.25 -2.68
C HIS A 165 1.23 14.44 -1.73
N LYS A 166 0.77 14.19 -0.51
CA LYS A 166 0.83 15.16 0.58
C LYS A 166 1.22 14.44 1.86
N THR A 167 2.06 15.08 2.64
CA THR A 167 2.36 14.71 4.03
C THR A 167 1.77 15.78 4.93
N GLY A 168 1.04 15.37 5.95
CA GLY A 168 0.65 16.26 7.03
C GLY A 168 1.86 16.62 7.92
N GLU A 169 1.56 17.27 9.04
CA GLU A 169 2.59 17.60 10.03
C GLU A 169 3.31 16.33 10.52
N VAL A 170 4.64 16.43 10.64
CA VAL A 170 5.50 15.40 11.21
C VAL A 170 6.02 15.89 12.56
N LYS A 171 5.88 15.07 13.59
CA LYS A 171 6.40 15.32 14.95
C LYS A 171 7.34 14.21 15.34
N VAL A 172 8.51 14.60 15.82
CA VAL A 172 9.49 13.70 16.41
C VAL A 172 9.66 14.05 17.86
N LYS A 173 9.51 13.06 18.74
CA LYS A 173 9.83 13.20 20.16
C LYS A 173 10.46 11.91 20.64
N ASP A 174 11.66 12.02 21.21
CA ASP A 174 12.45 10.86 21.64
C ASP A 174 12.61 9.87 20.46
N ASN A 175 12.12 8.63 20.63
CA ASN A 175 12.14 7.59 19.59
C ASN A 175 10.76 7.40 18.92
N ASP A 176 9.86 8.36 19.08
CA ASP A 176 8.51 8.33 18.53
C ASP A 176 8.40 9.32 17.35
N CYS A 177 8.04 8.78 16.19
CA CYS A 177 7.71 9.50 14.96
C CYS A 177 6.19 9.51 14.78
N GLU A 178 5.58 10.67 14.70
CA GLU A 178 4.15 10.83 14.42
C GLU A 178 3.95 11.62 13.11
N VAL A 179 3.21 11.03 12.17
CA VAL A 179 2.82 11.68 10.92
C VAL A 179 1.30 11.79 10.90
N GLN A 180 0.80 13.02 10.77
CA GLN A 180 -0.64 13.28 10.82
C GLN A 180 -1.39 12.51 9.73
N TYR A 181 -0.92 12.61 8.49
CA TYR A 181 -1.42 11.83 7.36
C TYR A 181 -0.40 11.76 6.22
N VAL A 182 -0.59 10.77 5.35
CA VAL A 182 -0.05 10.71 4.01
C VAL A 182 -1.18 10.41 3.03
N SER A 183 -1.16 11.08 1.87
CA SER A 183 -2.06 10.80 0.76
C SER A 183 -1.28 10.46 -0.50
N LEU A 184 -1.75 9.46 -1.26
CA LEU A 184 -1.25 9.11 -2.60
C LEU A 184 -2.41 9.22 -3.60
N GLY A 185 -2.28 10.03 -4.65
CA GLY A 185 -3.30 10.26 -5.69
C GLY A 185 -3.37 11.71 -6.18
#